data_AF-A0A349MUM4-F1
#
_entry.id   AF-A0A349MUM4-F1
#
_cell.length_a   1.000
_cell.length_b   1.000
_cell.length_c   1.000
_cell.angle_alpha   90.00
_cell.angle_beta   90.00
_cell.angle_gamma   90.00
#
_symmetry.space_group_name_H-M   'P 1'
#
loop_
_entity.id
_entity.type
_entity.pdbx_description
1 polymer ?
#
loop_
_entity_poly.entity_id
_entity_poly.type
_entity_poly.pdbx_seq_one_letter_code
_entity_poly.pdbx_strand_id
1 'polypeptide(L)'
;MAENNKPKTEASTKKAAPILIQIGIYATVLFISWLISEFVAKTFPKFPLPTPVIGLVLLYLALTFKIIKVEWVDSFGSFMISLIGFLFVPSGIQLAGTLGILQNEGWKLVIVIILSTIVLLVVVAYTTRLFIWMRVHWFHGDANVDSDDQK
;
A
#
# COMPACT_ATOMS: atom_id res chain seq x y z
N MET A 1 -25.52 -52.67 -13.03
CA MET A 1 -26.18 -52.36 -11.75
C MET A 1 -25.25 -51.41 -10.98
N ALA A 2 -25.73 -50.19 -10.69
CA ALA A 2 -25.31 -49.17 -9.72
C ALA A 2 -23.78 -48.93 -9.48
N GLU A 3 -23.19 -47.78 -9.82
CA GLU A 3 -23.33 -46.43 -9.24
C GLU A 3 -22.43 -46.16 -8.01
N ASN A 4 -21.67 -45.05 -8.10
CA ASN A 4 -21.08 -44.22 -7.02
C ASN A 4 -19.87 -44.76 -6.23
N ASN A 5 -18.84 -43.99 -5.86
CA ASN A 5 -18.80 -42.53 -5.63
C ASN A 5 -17.33 -42.03 -5.66
N LYS A 6 -17.15 -40.85 -6.22
CA LYS A 6 -15.89 -40.09 -6.33
C LYS A 6 -15.40 -39.62 -4.94
N PRO A 7 -14.08 -39.47 -4.69
CA PRO A 7 -13.63 -38.57 -3.62
C PRO A 7 -13.94 -37.13 -4.04
N LYS A 8 -14.83 -36.48 -3.28
CA LYS A 8 -15.15 -35.06 -3.42
C LYS A 8 -13.91 -34.24 -3.06
N THR A 9 -13.21 -33.74 -4.05
CA THR A 9 -12.29 -32.61 -3.88
C THR A 9 -13.14 -31.36 -3.62
N GLU A 10 -13.45 -31.11 -2.35
CA GLU A 10 -14.08 -29.87 -1.90
C GLU A 10 -13.06 -28.75 -1.95
N ALA A 11 -12.90 -28.15 -3.14
CA ALA A 11 -12.32 -26.83 -3.26
C ALA A 11 -13.25 -25.85 -2.55
N SER A 12 -12.83 -25.36 -1.38
CA SER A 12 -13.49 -24.29 -0.63
C SER A 12 -13.71 -23.07 -1.52
N THR A 13 -14.90 -22.96 -2.09
CA THR A 13 -15.39 -21.78 -2.81
C THR A 13 -15.64 -20.68 -1.78
N LYS A 14 -14.59 -19.91 -1.46
CA LYS A 14 -14.75 -18.67 -0.72
C LYS A 14 -15.59 -17.71 -1.58
N LYS A 15 -16.86 -17.57 -1.20
CA LYS A 15 -17.85 -16.71 -1.84
C LYS A 15 -17.32 -15.27 -1.87
N ALA A 16 -16.87 -14.81 -3.04
CA ALA A 16 -16.53 -13.42 -3.27
C ALA A 16 -17.78 -12.55 -2.98
N ALA A 17 -17.63 -11.48 -2.22
CA ALA A 17 -18.72 -10.54 -2.01
C ALA A 17 -19.09 -9.88 -3.35
N PRO A 18 -20.38 -9.64 -3.63
CA PRO A 18 -20.81 -8.89 -4.81
C PRO A 18 -20.10 -7.53 -4.86
N ILE A 19 -19.76 -7.06 -6.06
CA ILE A 19 -18.99 -5.82 -6.29
C ILE A 19 -19.56 -4.63 -5.52
N LEU A 20 -20.90 -4.55 -5.40
CA LEU A 20 -21.58 -3.50 -4.65
C LEU A 20 -21.22 -3.45 -3.16
N ILE A 21 -20.99 -4.61 -2.53
CA ILE A 21 -20.55 -4.69 -1.14
C ILE A 21 -19.08 -4.26 -1.01
N GLN A 22 -18.25 -4.60 -2.00
CA GLN A 22 -16.85 -4.16 -2.01
C GLN A 22 -16.76 -2.64 -2.07
N ILE A 23 -17.54 -2.03 -2.97
CA ILE A 23 -17.68 -0.57 -3.07
C ILE A 23 -18.18 0.01 -1.74
N GLY A 24 -19.19 -0.61 -1.12
CA GLY A 24 -19.70 -0.21 0.19
C GLY A 24 -18.63 -0.24 1.29
N ILE A 25 -17.74 -1.23 1.28
CA ILE A 25 -16.59 -1.31 2.20
C ILE A 25 -15.64 -0.14 1.97
N TYR A 26 -15.17 0.07 0.74
CA TYR A 26 -14.26 1.18 0.44
C TYR A 26 -14.89 2.54 0.76
N ALA A 27 -16.17 2.75 0.44
CA ALA A 27 -16.90 3.97 0.75
C ALA A 27 -16.99 4.20 2.26
N THR A 28 -17.32 3.16 3.04
CA THR A 28 -17.41 3.26 4.50
C THR A 28 -16.04 3.57 5.12
N VAL A 29 -14.99 2.89 4.68
CA VAL A 29 -13.62 3.14 5.15
C VAL A 29 -13.19 4.57 4.83
N LEU A 30 -13.42 5.05 3.61
CA LEU A 30 -13.06 6.41 3.21
C LEU A 30 -13.89 7.46 3.94
N PHE A 31 -15.17 7.20 4.19
CA PHE A 31 -16.04 8.08 4.96
C PHE A 31 -15.57 8.23 6.41
N ILE A 32 -15.29 7.11 7.09
CA ILE A 32 -14.73 7.13 8.46
C ILE A 32 -13.37 7.84 8.46
N SER A 33 -12.53 7.58 7.46
CA SER A 33 -11.21 8.21 7.35
C SER A 33 -11.31 9.71 7.14
N TRP A 34 -12.33 10.18 6.40
CA TRP A 34 -12.57 11.60 6.20
C TRP A 34 -12.97 12.28 7.52
N LEU A 35 -13.85 11.65 8.30
CA LEU A 35 -14.22 12.15 9.64
C LEU A 35 -13.01 12.25 10.57
N ILE A 36 -12.16 11.22 10.59
CA ILE A 36 -10.92 11.22 11.39
C ILE A 36 -9.97 12.31 10.88
N SER A 37 -9.77 12.41 9.57
CA SER A 37 -8.91 13.41 8.95
C SER A 37 -9.33 14.83 9.33
N GLU A 38 -10.63 15.13 9.29
CA GLU A 38 -11.13 16.46 9.62
C GLU A 38 -11.04 16.76 11.11
N PHE A 39 -11.29 15.76 11.97
CA PHE A 39 -11.12 15.90 13.41
C PHE A 39 -9.64 16.15 13.79
N VAL A 40 -8.73 15.41 13.18
CA VAL A 40 -7.27 15.59 13.37
C VAL A 40 -6.84 16.96 12.86
N ALA A 41 -7.32 17.40 11.70
CA ALA A 41 -7.00 18.72 11.16
C ALA A 41 -7.48 19.86 12.08
N LYS A 42 -8.64 19.73 12.72
CA LYS A 42 -9.16 20.71 13.70
C LYS A 42 -8.35 20.72 14.99
N THR A 43 -7.91 19.56 15.46
CA THR A 43 -7.17 19.43 16.74
C THR A 43 -5.69 19.76 16.58
N PHE A 44 -5.10 19.37 15.46
CA PHE A 44 -3.68 19.51 15.13
C PHE A 44 -3.51 20.16 13.75
N PRO A 45 -3.67 21.49 13.65
CA PRO A 45 -3.66 22.20 12.36
C PRO A 45 -2.31 22.12 11.62
N LYS A 46 -1.22 21.75 12.31
CA LYS A 46 0.12 21.60 11.73
C LYS A 46 0.35 20.24 11.07
N PHE A 47 -0.58 19.28 11.21
CA PHE A 47 -0.39 17.92 10.69
C PHE A 47 -1.57 17.50 9.79
N PRO A 48 -1.59 17.94 8.51
CA PRO A 48 -2.59 17.51 7.55
C PRO A 48 -2.31 16.07 7.11
N LEU A 49 -3.07 15.12 7.64
CA LEU A 49 -3.04 13.75 7.16
C LEU A 49 -3.97 13.62 5.94
N PRO A 50 -3.50 13.08 4.80
CA PRO A 50 -4.37 12.78 3.69
C PRO A 50 -5.39 11.70 4.08
N THR A 51 -6.67 11.95 3.82
CA THR A 51 -7.76 11.00 4.03
C THR A 51 -7.46 9.58 3.50
N PRO A 52 -6.89 9.38 2.29
CA PRO A 52 -6.61 8.04 1.79
C PRO A 52 -5.57 7.28 2.63
N VAL A 53 -4.60 7.96 3.22
CA VAL A 53 -3.57 7.33 4.06
C VAL A 53 -4.19 6.78 5.34
N ILE A 54 -5.10 7.53 5.97
CA ILE A 54 -5.88 7.05 7.11
C ILE A 54 -6.73 5.84 6.71
N GLY A 55 -7.35 5.89 5.53
CA GLY A 55 -8.13 4.77 4.99
C GLY A 55 -7.32 3.50 4.77
N LEU A 56 -6.08 3.62 4.28
CA LEU A 56 -5.17 2.49 4.13
C LEU A 56 -4.87 1.84 5.48
N VAL A 57 -4.55 2.63 6.51
CA VAL A 57 -4.29 2.13 7.86
C VAL A 57 -5.55 1.46 8.45
N LEU A 58 -6.72 2.08 8.29
CA LEU A 58 -7.98 1.57 8.82
C LEU A 58 -8.40 0.26 8.14
N LEU A 59 -8.29 0.18 6.81
CA LEU A 59 -8.56 -1.05 6.06
C LEU A 59 -7.56 -2.15 6.42
N TYR A 60 -6.28 -1.82 6.56
CA TYR A 60 -5.25 -2.76 7.01
C TYR A 60 -5.56 -3.34 8.39
N LEU A 61 -5.96 -2.50 9.35
CA LEU A 61 -6.36 -2.95 10.68
C LEU A 61 -7.62 -3.82 10.62
N ALA A 62 -8.62 -3.44 9.83
CA ALA A 62 -9.84 -4.23 9.66
C ALA A 62 -9.59 -5.62 9.04
N LEU A 63 -8.62 -5.73 8.12
CA LEU A 63 -8.12 -7.00 7.59
C LEU A 63 -7.34 -7.80 8.64
N THR A 64 -6.47 -7.13 9.40
CA THR A 64 -5.64 -7.75 10.45
C THR A 64 -6.50 -8.36 11.56
N PHE A 65 -7.54 -7.65 11.99
CA PHE A 65 -8.51 -8.14 12.98
C PHE A 65 -9.53 -9.13 12.39
N LYS A 66 -9.40 -9.52 11.12
CA LYS A 66 -10.31 -10.41 10.39
C LYS A 66 -11.78 -9.96 10.40
N ILE A 67 -12.05 -8.67 10.62
CA ILE A 67 -13.39 -8.08 10.52
C ILE A 67 -13.82 -8.12 9.05
N ILE A 68 -12.89 -7.80 8.15
CA ILE A 68 -13.08 -7.82 6.70
C ILE A 68 -12.15 -8.89 6.12
N LYS A 69 -12.70 -9.76 5.27
CA LYS A 69 -11.90 -10.75 4.54
C LYS A 69 -11.27 -10.11 3.31
N VAL A 70 -10.02 -10.49 2.97
CA VAL A 70 -9.31 -9.99 1.78
C VAL A 70 -10.13 -10.21 0.51
N GLU A 71 -10.82 -11.35 0.41
CA GLU A 71 -11.65 -11.70 -0.75
C GLU A 71 -12.83 -10.73 -1.00
N TRP A 72 -13.18 -9.88 -0.02
CA TRP A 72 -14.27 -8.90 -0.12
C TRP A 72 -13.81 -7.54 -0.67
N VAL A 73 -12.51 -7.32 -0.83
CA VAL A 73 -11.95 -6.05 -1.30
C VAL A 73 -10.97 -6.20 -2.46
N ASP A 74 -10.46 -7.41 -2.68
CA ASP A 74 -9.43 -7.73 -3.67
C ASP A 74 -9.87 -7.48 -5.12
N SER A 75 -11.08 -7.90 -5.50
CA SER A 75 -11.57 -7.77 -6.88
C SER A 75 -11.76 -6.31 -7.29
N PHE A 76 -12.43 -5.50 -6.47
CA PHE A 76 -12.62 -4.07 -6.74
C PHE A 76 -11.31 -3.29 -6.62
N GLY A 77 -10.43 -3.64 -5.68
CA GLY A 77 -9.09 -3.05 -5.57
C GLY A 77 -8.25 -3.30 -6.82
N SER A 78 -8.28 -4.54 -7.33
CA SER A 78 -7.62 -4.94 -8.57
C SER A 78 -8.19 -4.25 -9.81
N PHE A 79 -9.50 -3.99 -9.83
CA PHE A 79 -10.12 -3.19 -10.88
C PHE A 79 -9.66 -1.72 -10.82
N MET A 80 -9.63 -1.13 -9.62
CA MET A 80 -9.17 0.26 -9.43
C MET A 80 -7.69 0.45 -9.80
N ILE A 81 -6.80 -0.47 -9.41
CA ILE A 81 -5.38 -0.39 -9.82
C ILE A 81 -5.24 -0.48 -11.34
N SER A 82 -6.05 -1.30 -12.01
CA SER A 82 -6.05 -1.38 -13.48
C SER A 82 -6.50 -0.08 -14.14
N LEU A 83 -7.32 0.73 -13.46
CA LEU A 83 -7.77 2.04 -13.94
C LEU A 83 -6.77 3.17 -13.68
N ILE A 84 -5.75 2.98 -12.83
CA ILE A 84 -4.79 4.03 -12.49
C ILE A 84 -4.09 4.60 -13.74
N GLY A 85 -3.64 3.73 -14.65
CA GLY A 85 -3.03 4.17 -15.92
C GLY A 85 -3.97 5.03 -16.76
N PHE A 86 -5.25 4.68 -16.80
CA PHE A 86 -6.29 5.45 -17.47
C PHE A 86 -6.53 6.81 -16.78
N LEU A 87 -6.54 6.87 -15.45
CA LEU A 87 -6.66 8.12 -14.69
C LEU A 87 -5.47 9.07 -14.88
N PHE A 88 -4.29 8.55 -15.24
CA PHE A 88 -3.13 9.36 -15.58
C PHE A 88 -3.23 10.03 -16.95
N VAL A 89 -3.99 9.48 -17.90
CA VAL A 89 -4.17 10.07 -19.25
C VAL A 89 -4.72 11.50 -19.19
N PRO A 90 -5.87 11.79 -18.56
CA PRO A 90 -6.39 13.17 -18.47
C PRO A 90 -5.45 14.09 -17.69
N SER A 91 -4.84 13.58 -16.63
CA SER A 91 -3.84 14.32 -15.84
C SER A 91 -2.60 14.70 -16.68
N GLY A 92 -2.17 13.82 -17.58
CA GLY A 92 -1.05 14.07 -18.50
C GLY A 92 -1.41 15.03 -19.64
N ILE A 93 -2.64 14.95 -20.19
CA ILE A 93 -3.11 15.89 -21.22
C ILE A 93 -3.12 17.33 -20.69
N GLN A 94 -3.47 17.53 -19.41
CA GLN A 94 -3.38 18.84 -18.77
C GLN A 94 -1.94 19.41 -18.80
N LEU A 95 -0.93 18.55 -18.62
CA LEU A 95 0.48 18.95 -18.71
C LEU A 95 0.88 19.25 -20.17
N ALA A 96 0.31 18.54 -21.14
CA ALA A 96 0.55 18.82 -22.56
C ALA A 96 0.14 20.25 -22.97
N GLY A 97 -0.91 20.80 -22.34
CA GLY A 97 -1.31 22.20 -22.53
C GLY A 97 -0.29 23.25 -22.03
N THR A 98 0.69 22.84 -21.22
CA THR A 98 1.73 23.71 -20.63
C THR A 98 3.16 23.31 -21.07
N LEU A 99 3.29 22.63 -22.21
CA LEU A 99 4.56 22.13 -22.75
C LEU A 99 5.65 23.21 -22.88
N GLY A 100 5.29 24.47 -23.16
CA GLY A 100 6.28 25.56 -23.26
C GLY A 100 7.05 25.80 -21.95
N ILE A 101 6.37 25.71 -20.81
CA ILE A 101 7.00 25.83 -19.49
C ILE A 101 7.85 24.59 -19.21
N LEU A 102 7.35 23.41 -19.59
CA LEU A 102 8.05 22.15 -19.40
C LEU A 102 9.30 22.04 -20.28
N GLN A 103 9.35 22.65 -21.47
CA GLN A 103 10.57 22.71 -22.27
C GLN A 103 11.65 23.56 -21.60
N ASN A 104 11.27 24.69 -20.99
CA ASN A 104 12.21 25.63 -20.41
C ASN A 104 12.73 25.17 -19.03
N GLU A 105 11.86 24.56 -18.22
CA GLU A 105 12.13 24.19 -16.83
C GLU A 105 12.14 22.66 -16.57
N GLY A 106 11.73 21.85 -17.55
CA GLY A 106 11.61 20.39 -17.40
C GLY A 106 12.94 19.70 -17.15
N TRP A 107 14.04 20.23 -17.68
CA TRP A 107 15.38 19.71 -17.39
C TRP A 107 15.73 19.85 -15.89
N LYS A 108 15.32 20.95 -15.25
CA LYS A 108 15.50 21.13 -13.80
C LYS A 108 14.65 20.13 -13.02
N LEU A 109 13.41 19.89 -13.44
CA LEU A 109 12.55 18.86 -12.84
C LEU A 109 13.19 17.47 -12.90
N VAL A 110 13.74 17.06 -14.05
CA VAL A 110 14.40 15.76 -14.20
C VAL A 110 15.59 15.64 -13.23
N ILE A 111 16.45 16.66 -13.16
CA ILE A 111 17.58 16.67 -12.25
C ILE A 111 17.12 16.57 -10.80
N VAL A 112 16.10 17.35 -10.41
CA VAL A 112 15.55 17.33 -9.05
C VAL A 112 14.97 15.97 -8.70
N ILE A 113 14.24 15.32 -9.62
CA ILE A 113 13.68 13.97 -9.41
C ILE A 113 14.79 12.94 -9.20
N ILE A 114 15.82 12.95 -10.05
CA ILE A 114 16.95 12.02 -9.94
C ILE A 114 17.70 12.23 -8.62
N LEU A 115 18.06 13.47 -8.31
CA LEU A 115 18.77 13.79 -7.06
C LEU A 115 17.93 13.43 -5.84
N SER A 116 16.63 13.77 -5.84
CA SER A 116 15.72 13.42 -4.74
C SER A 116 15.61 11.90 -4.56
N THR A 117 15.61 11.14 -5.65
CA THR A 117 15.57 9.68 -5.60
C THR A 117 16.86 9.11 -5.03
N ILE A 118 18.02 9.62 -5.45
CA ILE A 118 19.33 9.20 -4.90
C ILE A 118 19.39 9.51 -3.39
N VAL A 119 19.02 10.73 -3.00
CA VAL A 119 19.01 11.13 -1.58
C VAL A 119 18.06 10.25 -0.77
N LEU A 120 16.84 10.00 -1.28
CA LEU A 120 15.88 9.09 -0.64
C LEU A 120 16.49 7.70 -0.43
N LEU A 121 17.10 7.12 -1.46
CA LEU A 121 17.73 5.79 -1.38
C LEU A 121 18.89 5.76 -0.37
N VAL A 122 19.72 6.80 -0.35
CA VAL A 122 20.83 6.95 0.61
C VAL A 122 20.29 7.01 2.04
N VAL A 123 19.27 7.85 2.31
CA VAL A 123 18.65 7.97 3.63
C VAL A 123 18.01 6.66 4.07
N VAL A 124 17.29 5.96 3.18
CA VAL A 124 16.69 4.65 3.47
C VAL A 124 17.77 3.62 3.79
N ALA A 125 18.88 3.60 3.04
CA ALA A 125 20.00 2.69 3.27
C ALA A 125 20.68 2.92 4.62
N TYR A 126 20.96 4.19 4.97
CA TYR A 126 21.52 4.54 6.27
C TYR A 126 20.55 4.26 7.43
N THR A 127 19.27 4.57 7.27
CA THR A 127 18.24 4.28 8.28
C THR A 127 18.15 2.79 8.53
N THR A 128 18.11 1.98 7.46
CA THR A 128 18.08 0.51 7.58
C THR A 128 19.35 -0.03 8.22
N ARG A 129 20.52 0.48 7.84
CA ARG A 129 21.81 0.09 8.45
C ARG A 129 21.86 0.45 9.93
N LEU A 130 21.38 1.63 10.30
CA LEU A 130 21.28 2.08 11.69
C LEU A 130 20.32 1.19 12.48
N PHE A 131 19.17 0.84 11.91
CA PHE A 131 18.19 -0.04 12.56
C PHE A 131 18.75 -1.45 12.79
N ILE A 132 19.46 -2.00 11.81
CA ILE A 132 20.16 -3.29 11.95
C ILE A 132 21.25 -3.19 13.03
N TRP A 133 22.07 -2.14 13.00
CA TRP A 133 23.12 -1.93 14.00
C TRP A 133 22.54 -1.76 15.41
N MET A 134 21.49 -0.96 15.58
CA MET A 134 20.77 -0.81 16.84
C MET A 134 20.21 -2.15 17.32
N ARG A 135 19.61 -2.94 16.42
CA ARG A 135 19.08 -4.27 16.75
C ARG A 135 20.18 -5.24 17.19
N VAL A 136 21.35 -5.24 16.55
CA VAL A 136 22.50 -6.06 16.96
C VAL A 136 23.06 -5.61 18.31
N HIS A 137 23.15 -4.31 18.56
CA HIS A 137 23.73 -3.80 19.81
C HIS A 137 22.78 -3.94 21.02
N TRP A 138 21.46 -3.89 20.80
CA TRP A 138 20.46 -4.01 21.87
C TRP A 138 19.93 -5.43 22.08
N PHE A 139 19.82 -6.23 21.03
CA PHE A 139 19.43 -7.64 21.11
C PHE A 139 20.66 -8.52 20.90
N HIS A 140 21.43 -8.74 21.98
CA HIS A 140 22.28 -9.92 22.11
C HIS A 140 21.40 -11.17 22.20
N GLY A 141 20.79 -11.55 21.08
CA GLY A 141 20.51 -12.96 20.82
C GLY A 141 21.69 -13.43 20.00
N ASP A 142 22.67 -14.05 20.65
CA ASP A 142 23.86 -14.57 20.00
C ASP A 142 23.43 -15.41 18.80
N ALA A 143 23.72 -14.92 17.60
CA ALA A 143 23.76 -15.75 16.42
C ALA A 143 24.98 -16.66 16.60
N ASN A 144 24.82 -17.71 17.40
CA ASN A 144 25.69 -18.86 17.37
C ASN A 144 25.52 -19.49 15.99
N VAL A 145 26.31 -18.99 15.04
CA VAL A 145 26.56 -19.69 13.79
C VAL A 145 27.38 -20.90 14.22
N ASP A 146 26.67 -22.00 14.43
CA ASP A 146 27.18 -23.32 14.74
C ASP A 146 28.34 -23.62 13.78
N SER A 147 29.56 -23.48 14.27
CA SER A 147 30.79 -23.77 13.55
C SER A 147 31.12 -25.26 13.69
N ASP A 148 30.15 -26.13 13.44
CA ASP A 148 30.27 -27.59 13.55
C ASP A 148 30.30 -28.30 12.18
N ASP A 149 30.57 -27.56 11.09
CA ASP A 149 30.90 -28.13 9.76
C ASP A 149 32.42 -28.11 9.47
N GLN A 150 33.25 -28.33 10.49
CA GLN A 150 34.69 -28.58 10.34
C GLN A 150 35.11 -29.78 11.20
N LYS A 151 34.68 -30.99 10.82
CA LYS A 151 35.48 -32.20 11.04
C LYS A 151 35.14 -33.33 10.08
#